data_AF-A0A940QJA5-F1
#
_entry.id   AF-A0A940QJA5-F1
#
_cell.length_a   1.000
_cell.length_b   1.000
_cell.length_c   1.000
_cell.angle_alpha   90.00
_cell.angle_beta   90.00
_cell.angle_gamma   90.00
#
_symmetry.space_group_name_H-M   'P 1'
#
loop_
_entity.id
_entity.type
_entity.pdbx_description
1 polymer ?
#
loop_
_entity_poly.entity_id
_entity_poly.type
_entity_poly.pdbx_seq_one_letter_code
_entity_poly.pdbx_strand_id
1 'polypeptide(L)'
;MDKETALNFLKHHQPMPNDDLLDKKTIFMYDEVRKYFLNNPDDECLPLLLNSFGEYNGFGVYQLVEDVILKFDHKKVVNCLLEALKSHHKGVKYWCIQICASFPDTRLIFSLNDLLNDPNEDIRISVITALSQIQDEKVILLLKDNLKNENNETVKSFLLEVLDDVESDAR
;
A
#
# COMPACT_ATOMS: atom_id res chain seq x y z
N MET A 1 16.11 -2.13 21.31
CA MET A 1 14.90 -2.83 21.81
C MET A 1 15.00 -4.31 21.46
N ASP A 2 14.21 -5.16 22.11
CA ASP A 2 14.05 -6.58 21.75
C ASP A 2 12.79 -6.83 20.91
N LYS A 3 12.66 -8.06 20.38
CA LYS A 3 11.53 -8.48 19.53
C LYS A 3 10.19 -8.30 20.24
N GLU A 4 10.10 -8.70 21.51
CA GLU A 4 8.84 -8.65 22.26
C GLU A 4 8.35 -7.20 22.41
N THR A 5 9.25 -6.29 22.78
CA THR A 5 8.96 -4.86 22.87
C THR A 5 8.51 -4.30 21.52
N ALA A 6 9.19 -4.66 20.43
CA ALA A 6 8.86 -4.19 19.09
C ALA A 6 7.49 -4.69 18.60
N LEU A 7 7.20 -5.98 18.78
CA LEU A 7 5.89 -6.56 18.45
C LEU A 7 4.78 -5.99 19.32
N ASN A 8 5.02 -5.82 20.62
CA ASN A 8 4.03 -5.23 21.52
C ASN A 8 3.72 -3.78 21.11
N PHE A 9 4.73 -3.00 20.70
CA PHE A 9 4.47 -1.67 20.16
C PHE A 9 3.53 -1.72 18.96
N LEU A 10 3.81 -2.56 17.96
CA LEU A 10 2.94 -2.65 16.78
C LEU A 10 1.53 -3.13 17.15
N LYS A 11 1.39 -4.13 18.01
CA LYS A 11 0.08 -4.65 18.46
C LYS A 11 -0.80 -3.59 19.11
N HIS A 12 -0.21 -2.60 19.78
CA HIS A 12 -0.97 -1.48 20.37
C HIS A 12 -1.34 -0.37 19.37
N HIS A 13 -0.72 -0.36 18.19
CA HIS A 13 -0.89 0.67 17.17
C HIS A 13 -1.39 0.06 15.86
N GLN A 14 -2.67 -0.28 15.83
CA GLN A 14 -3.36 -0.97 14.73
C GLN A 14 -4.62 -0.20 14.29
N PRO A 15 -4.51 1.02 13.70
CA PRO A 15 -3.28 1.66 13.23
C PRO A 15 -2.65 2.65 14.24
N MET A 16 -1.55 3.27 13.86
CA MET A 16 -0.99 4.45 14.53
C MET A 16 -2.02 5.60 14.58
N PRO A 17 -1.96 6.49 15.59
CA PRO A 17 -2.85 7.64 15.69
C PRO A 17 -2.76 8.56 14.47
N ASN A 18 -3.85 9.27 14.19
CA ASN A 18 -3.85 10.34 13.19
C ASN A 18 -2.86 11.44 13.57
N ASP A 19 -2.32 12.14 12.58
CA ASP A 19 -1.25 13.14 12.76
C ASP A 19 -1.56 14.21 13.84
N ASP A 20 -2.83 14.60 14.00
CA ASP A 20 -3.25 15.55 15.05
C ASP A 20 -3.04 15.03 16.49
N LEU A 21 -3.02 13.70 16.65
CA LEU A 21 -2.82 13.00 17.93
C LEU A 21 -1.45 12.32 18.01
N LEU A 22 -0.71 12.29 16.91
CA LEU A 22 0.57 11.59 16.79
C LEU A 22 1.69 12.46 17.35
N ASP A 23 2.11 12.15 18.57
CA ASP A 23 3.22 12.85 19.19
C ASP A 23 4.59 12.39 18.64
N LYS A 24 5.59 13.27 18.77
CA LYS A 24 6.96 13.02 18.28
C LYS A 24 7.62 11.80 18.90
N LYS A 25 7.32 11.47 20.15
CA LYS A 25 7.90 10.32 20.86
C LYS A 25 7.33 9.01 20.30
N THR A 26 6.03 8.99 20.00
CA THR A 26 5.33 7.85 19.45
C THR A 26 5.83 7.53 18.03
N ILE A 27 5.94 8.53 17.16
CA ILE A 27 6.49 8.29 15.81
C ILE A 27 7.99 7.95 15.82
N PHE A 28 8.77 8.55 16.73
CA PHE A 28 10.17 8.15 16.94
C PHE A 28 10.28 6.69 17.36
N MET A 29 9.43 6.24 18.30
CA MET A 29 9.40 4.84 18.71
C MET A 29 8.99 3.92 17.55
N TYR A 30 8.01 4.31 16.74
CA TYR A 30 7.63 3.55 15.54
C TYR A 30 8.79 3.42 14.55
N ASP A 31 9.56 4.48 14.31
CA ASP A 31 10.76 4.40 13.45
C ASP A 31 11.83 3.47 14.04
N GLU A 32 12.03 3.47 15.36
CA GLU A 32 12.94 2.54 16.02
C GLU A 32 12.46 1.07 15.91
N VAL A 33 11.14 0.83 15.98
CA VAL A 33 10.53 -0.49 15.75
C VAL A 33 10.73 -0.93 14.30
N ARG A 34 10.49 -0.03 13.34
CA ARG A 34 10.73 -0.27 11.91
C ARG A 34 12.20 -0.62 11.65
N LYS A 35 13.15 0.16 12.18
CA LYS A 35 14.60 -0.12 12.08
C LYS A 35 14.99 -1.44 12.72
N TYR A 36 14.34 -1.83 13.82
CA TYR A 36 14.56 -3.12 14.44
C TYR A 36 14.21 -4.26 13.48
N PHE A 37 13.00 -4.26 12.90
CA PHE A 37 12.55 -5.29 11.96
C PHE A 37 13.24 -5.22 10.59
N LEU A 38 13.75 -4.04 10.20
CA LEU A 38 14.62 -3.92 9.03
C LEU A 38 15.90 -4.76 9.19
N ASN A 39 16.47 -4.79 10.39
CA ASN A 39 17.69 -5.54 10.69
C ASN A 39 17.41 -6.97 11.19
N ASN A 40 16.18 -7.25 11.63
CA ASN A 40 15.76 -8.53 12.18
C ASN A 40 14.37 -8.91 11.62
N PRO A 41 14.25 -9.31 10.34
CA PRO A 41 12.97 -9.65 9.75
C PRO A 41 12.30 -10.79 10.51
N ASP A 42 11.03 -10.59 10.86
CA ASP A 42 10.24 -11.56 11.59
C ASP A 42 8.82 -11.59 11.05
N ASP A 43 8.32 -12.78 10.75
CA ASP A 43 7.03 -12.96 10.09
C ASP A 43 5.85 -12.36 10.86
N GLU A 44 5.95 -12.29 12.19
CA GLU A 44 4.89 -11.74 13.03
C GLU A 44 4.74 -10.22 12.84
N CYS A 45 5.80 -9.51 12.43
CA CYS A 45 5.73 -8.07 12.24
C CYS A 45 5.03 -7.67 10.94
N LEU A 46 5.01 -8.54 9.92
CA LEU A 46 4.50 -8.23 8.59
C LEU A 46 3.02 -7.77 8.60
N PRO A 47 2.05 -8.55 9.11
CA PRO A 47 0.66 -8.09 9.15
C PRO A 47 0.47 -6.88 10.09
N LEU A 48 1.28 -6.77 11.13
CA LEU A 48 1.20 -5.67 12.09
C LEU A 48 1.71 -4.35 11.50
N LEU A 49 2.78 -4.37 10.72
CA LEU A 49 3.30 -3.21 9.99
C LEU A 49 2.34 -2.78 8.88
N LEU A 50 1.76 -3.73 8.15
CA LEU A 50 0.79 -3.41 7.10
C LEU A 50 -0.48 -2.79 7.66
N ASN A 51 -0.85 -3.11 8.89
CA ASN A 51 -2.04 -2.56 9.55
C ASN A 51 -1.71 -1.42 10.55
N SER A 52 -0.46 -0.96 10.62
CA SER A 52 -0.06 0.15 11.50
C SER A 52 -0.17 1.53 10.85
N PHE A 53 -0.47 1.65 9.56
CA PHE A 53 -0.55 2.95 8.89
C PHE A 53 -1.76 3.78 9.36
N GLY A 54 -1.49 4.84 10.11
CA GLY A 54 -2.47 5.89 10.42
C GLY A 54 -2.79 6.76 9.20
N GLU A 55 -3.60 7.80 9.39
CA GLU A 55 -3.82 8.80 8.34
C GLU A 55 -2.52 9.54 7.96
N TYR A 56 -2.49 10.11 6.76
CA TYR A 56 -1.36 10.86 6.21
C TYR A 56 -0.07 10.03 6.10
N ASN A 57 1.10 10.62 6.40
CA ASN A 57 2.41 10.02 6.10
C ASN A 57 3.26 9.67 7.33
N GLY A 58 2.75 9.87 8.55
CA GLY A 58 3.46 9.56 9.78
C GLY A 58 4.81 10.29 9.85
N PHE A 59 4.83 11.59 9.54
CA PHE A 59 6.04 12.41 9.45
C PHE A 59 7.11 11.84 8.48
N GLY A 60 6.67 11.15 7.43
CA GLY A 60 7.51 10.50 6.42
C GLY A 60 7.99 9.10 6.79
N VAL A 61 7.69 8.59 7.99
CA VAL A 61 8.16 7.26 8.42
C VAL A 61 7.39 6.14 7.71
N TYR A 62 6.12 6.34 7.33
CA TYR A 62 5.33 5.29 6.65
C TYR A 62 5.94 4.84 5.33
N GLN A 63 6.56 5.75 4.59
CA GLN A 63 7.25 5.48 3.33
C GLN A 63 8.39 4.47 3.53
N LEU A 64 9.10 4.59 4.65
CA LEU A 64 10.26 3.76 4.97
C LEU A 64 9.88 2.35 5.45
N VAL A 65 8.58 2.08 5.67
CA VAL A 65 8.10 0.75 6.07
C VAL A 65 8.29 -0.24 4.93
N GLU A 66 8.16 0.21 3.69
CA GLU A 66 8.36 -0.61 2.49
C GLU A 66 9.73 -1.31 2.48
N ASP A 67 10.80 -0.64 2.94
CA ASP A 67 12.14 -1.24 3.09
C ASP A 67 12.14 -2.52 3.93
N VAL A 68 11.26 -2.59 4.94
CA VAL A 68 11.09 -3.77 5.80
C VAL A 68 10.29 -4.84 5.06
N ILE A 69 9.20 -4.44 4.40
CA ILE A 69 8.31 -5.35 3.66
C ILE A 69 9.06 -6.04 2.50
N LEU A 70 9.96 -5.33 1.82
CA LEU A 70 10.81 -5.87 0.74
C LEU A 70 11.75 -7.01 1.18
N LYS A 71 11.93 -7.24 2.49
CA LYS A 71 12.74 -8.35 3.00
C LYS A 71 11.98 -9.68 3.08
N PHE A 72 10.68 -9.68 2.86
CA PHE A 72 9.83 -10.86 2.97
C PHE A 72 9.56 -11.51 1.61
N ASP A 73 9.25 -12.80 1.63
CA ASP A 73 8.84 -13.53 0.45
C ASP A 73 7.60 -12.90 -0.20
N HIS A 74 7.66 -12.67 -1.51
CA HIS A 74 6.61 -12.05 -2.30
C HIS A 74 5.22 -12.66 -2.03
N LYS A 75 5.10 -13.99 -2.05
CA LYS A 75 3.82 -14.68 -1.81
C LYS A 75 3.21 -14.34 -0.45
N LYS A 76 4.07 -14.17 0.57
CA LYS A 76 3.65 -13.88 1.94
C LYS A 76 3.15 -12.45 2.06
N VAL A 77 3.89 -11.51 1.48
CA VAL A 77 3.48 -10.09 1.42
C VAL A 77 2.15 -9.95 0.71
N VAL A 78 1.97 -10.56 -0.46
CA VAL A 78 0.69 -10.52 -1.21
C VAL A 78 -0.48 -11.05 -0.37
N ASN A 79 -0.29 -12.15 0.37
CA ASN A 79 -1.34 -12.68 1.24
C ASN A 79 -1.72 -11.67 2.34
N CYS A 80 -0.75 -10.99 2.94
CA CYS A 80 -1.03 -9.98 3.96
C CYS A 80 -1.65 -8.70 3.36
N LEU A 81 -1.21 -8.28 2.16
CA LEU A 81 -1.79 -7.15 1.44
C LEU A 81 -3.27 -7.38 1.11
N LEU A 82 -3.63 -8.58 0.64
CA LEU A 82 -5.02 -8.95 0.37
C LEU A 82 -5.94 -8.78 1.59
N GLU A 83 -5.43 -9.06 2.80
CA GLU A 83 -6.17 -8.81 4.03
C GLU A 83 -6.18 -7.33 4.43
N ALA A 84 -5.04 -6.63 4.31
CA ALA A 84 -4.92 -5.22 4.67
C ALA A 84 -5.79 -4.29 3.78
N LEU A 85 -5.95 -4.63 2.49
CA LEU A 85 -6.83 -3.90 1.57
C LEU A 85 -8.31 -3.93 1.97
N LYS A 86 -8.73 -4.86 2.82
CA LYS A 86 -10.09 -4.92 3.37
C LYS A 86 -10.31 -3.98 4.56
N SER A 87 -9.26 -3.30 5.02
CA SER A 87 -9.32 -2.42 6.18
C SER A 87 -10.31 -1.26 5.98
N HIS A 88 -11.03 -0.91 7.04
CA HIS A 88 -11.87 0.30 7.08
C HIS A 88 -11.04 1.57 7.29
N HIS A 89 -9.76 1.45 7.65
CA HIS A 89 -8.88 2.58 7.87
C HIS A 89 -8.29 3.07 6.54
N LYS A 90 -8.55 4.34 6.20
CA LYS A 90 -8.09 4.95 4.94
C LYS A 90 -6.57 4.95 4.81
N GLY A 91 -5.85 5.23 5.89
CA GLY A 91 -4.39 5.19 5.95
C GLY A 91 -3.83 3.82 5.58
N VAL A 92 -4.32 2.77 6.24
CA VAL A 92 -3.98 1.37 5.94
C VAL A 92 -4.21 1.04 4.47
N LYS A 93 -5.40 1.33 3.93
CA LYS A 93 -5.69 1.08 2.51
C LYS A 93 -4.70 1.81 1.61
N TYR A 94 -4.54 3.13 1.79
CA TYR A 94 -3.68 3.96 0.94
C TYR A 94 -2.23 3.44 0.88
N TRP A 95 -1.61 3.22 2.03
CA TRP A 95 -0.22 2.74 2.09
C TRP A 95 -0.07 1.31 1.58
N CYS A 96 -1.06 0.44 1.82
CA CYS A 96 -1.01 -0.91 1.26
C CYS A 96 -1.16 -0.92 -0.27
N ILE A 97 -1.96 -0.03 -0.86
CA ILE A 97 -2.05 0.11 -2.32
C ILE A 97 -0.71 0.56 -2.90
N GLN A 98 -0.05 1.53 -2.27
CA GLN A 98 1.29 1.96 -2.67
C GLN A 98 2.27 0.79 -2.67
N ILE A 99 2.30 -0.01 -1.60
CA ILE A 99 3.15 -1.20 -1.50
C ILE A 99 2.77 -2.26 -2.56
N CYS A 100 1.50 -2.38 -2.99
CA CYS A 100 1.12 -3.33 -4.03
C CYS A 100 1.88 -3.13 -5.36
N ALA A 101 2.31 -1.90 -5.67
CA ALA A 101 3.09 -1.63 -6.88
C ALA A 101 4.44 -2.38 -6.89
N SER A 102 5.07 -2.55 -5.72
CA SER A 102 6.31 -3.31 -5.56
C SER A 102 6.12 -4.82 -5.48
N PHE A 103 4.87 -5.28 -5.38
CA PHE A 103 4.49 -6.70 -5.28
C PHE A 103 3.43 -7.07 -6.32
N PRO A 104 3.72 -6.91 -7.62
CA PRO A 104 2.74 -7.20 -8.67
C PRO A 104 2.36 -8.68 -8.67
N ASP A 105 1.07 -8.96 -8.43
CA ASP A 105 0.51 -10.32 -8.39
C ASP A 105 -0.94 -10.28 -8.88
N THR A 106 -1.30 -11.18 -9.79
CA THR A 106 -2.63 -11.22 -10.41
C THR A 106 -3.76 -11.44 -9.41
N ARG A 107 -3.46 -11.98 -8.22
CA ARG A 107 -4.42 -12.13 -7.11
C ARG A 107 -4.89 -10.78 -6.57
N LEU A 108 -4.11 -9.71 -6.71
CA LEU A 108 -4.46 -8.36 -6.26
C LEU A 108 -5.45 -7.64 -7.19
N ILE A 109 -5.57 -8.07 -8.45
CA ILE A 109 -6.38 -7.41 -9.48
C ILE A 109 -7.82 -7.17 -8.98
N PHE A 110 -8.45 -8.20 -8.40
CA PHE A 110 -9.83 -8.09 -7.92
C PHE A 110 -9.96 -7.07 -6.78
N SER A 111 -9.08 -7.15 -5.78
CA SER A 111 -9.11 -6.22 -4.63
C SER A 111 -8.79 -4.78 -5.01
N LEU A 112 -7.91 -4.58 -6.00
CA LEU A 112 -7.56 -3.25 -6.50
C LEU A 112 -8.64 -2.68 -7.40
N ASN A 113 -9.32 -3.50 -8.21
CA ASN A 113 -10.40 -3.06 -9.10
C ASN A 113 -11.52 -2.32 -8.34
N ASP A 114 -11.90 -2.78 -7.15
CA ASP A 114 -12.94 -2.14 -6.33
C ASP A 114 -12.57 -0.70 -5.91
N LEU A 115 -11.27 -0.37 -5.93
CA LEU A 115 -10.72 0.92 -5.51
C LEU A 115 -10.48 1.88 -6.68
N LEU A 116 -10.68 1.45 -7.93
CA LEU A 116 -10.63 2.31 -9.12
C LEU A 116 -11.73 3.39 -9.15
N ASN A 117 -12.76 3.24 -8.32
CA ASN A 117 -13.85 4.21 -8.17
C ASN A 117 -13.89 4.85 -6.77
N ASP A 118 -12.80 4.76 -6.00
CA ASP A 118 -12.74 5.38 -4.67
C ASP A 118 -12.95 6.90 -4.80
N PRO A 119 -13.71 7.55 -3.89
CA PRO A 119 -13.95 8.99 -3.95
C PRO A 119 -12.65 9.81 -3.87
N ASN A 120 -11.58 9.29 -3.28
CA ASN A 120 -10.30 9.96 -3.23
C ASN A 120 -9.48 9.74 -4.53
N GLU A 121 -9.14 10.83 -5.22
CA GLU A 121 -8.33 10.78 -6.45
C GLU A 121 -6.93 10.20 -6.24
N ASP A 122 -6.31 10.45 -5.08
CA ASP A 122 -4.99 9.89 -4.75
C ASP A 122 -5.05 8.36 -4.65
N ILE A 123 -6.15 7.83 -4.10
CA ILE A 123 -6.37 6.38 -4.04
C ILE A 123 -6.51 5.83 -5.46
N ARG A 124 -7.32 6.47 -6.32
CA ARG A 124 -7.50 6.02 -7.71
C ARG A 124 -6.18 6.00 -8.47
N ILE A 125 -5.38 7.07 -8.38
CA ILE A 125 -4.04 7.14 -9.00
C ILE A 125 -3.14 6.01 -8.48
N SER A 126 -3.11 5.80 -7.15
CA SER A 126 -2.32 4.73 -6.53
C SER A 126 -2.72 3.34 -7.04
N VAL A 127 -4.02 3.10 -7.20
CA VAL A 127 -4.56 1.83 -7.70
C VAL A 127 -4.18 1.62 -9.16
N ILE A 128 -4.27 2.66 -9.99
CA ILE A 128 -3.85 2.61 -11.39
C ILE A 128 -2.36 2.26 -11.49
N THR A 129 -1.52 2.91 -10.68
CA THR A 129 -0.08 2.59 -10.61
C THR A 129 0.15 1.14 -10.18
N ALA A 130 -0.52 0.66 -9.13
CA ALA A 130 -0.33 -0.71 -8.66
C ALA A 130 -0.80 -1.75 -9.70
N LEU A 131 -1.92 -1.50 -10.37
CA LEU A 131 -2.43 -2.35 -11.43
C LEU A 131 -1.50 -2.38 -12.63
N SER A 132 -0.92 -1.24 -13.04
CA SER A 132 -0.02 -1.17 -14.21
C SER A 132 1.27 -1.98 -14.05
N GLN A 133 1.68 -2.25 -12.81
CA GLN A 133 2.83 -3.13 -12.54
C GLN A 133 2.49 -4.62 -12.76
N ILE A 134 1.20 -4.99 -12.84
CA ILE A 134 0.76 -6.38 -13.01
C ILE A 134 0.65 -6.71 -14.50
N GLN A 135 1.53 -7.60 -14.97
CA GLN A 135 1.56 -8.08 -16.36
C GLN A 135 0.43 -9.10 -16.63
N ASP A 136 -0.81 -8.61 -16.73
CA ASP A 136 -1.99 -9.40 -17.09
C ASP A 136 -2.90 -8.59 -18.02
N GLU A 137 -3.30 -9.16 -19.17
CA GLU A 137 -4.17 -8.49 -20.15
C GLU A 137 -5.49 -7.97 -19.56
N LYS A 138 -5.98 -8.57 -18.47
CA LYS A 138 -7.15 -8.09 -17.74
C LYS A 138 -6.95 -6.69 -17.21
N VAL A 139 -5.74 -6.32 -16.81
CA VAL A 139 -5.43 -4.96 -16.33
C VAL A 139 -5.74 -3.93 -17.40
N ILE A 140 -5.31 -4.18 -18.65
CA ILE A 140 -5.55 -3.27 -19.78
C ILE A 140 -7.05 -3.09 -20.00
N LEU A 141 -7.82 -4.19 -19.95
CA LEU A 141 -9.28 -4.14 -20.09
C LEU A 141 -9.94 -3.35 -18.96
N LEU A 142 -9.49 -3.55 -17.72
CA LEU A 142 -10.00 -2.83 -16.54
C LEU A 142 -9.71 -1.33 -16.61
N LEU A 143 -8.47 -0.94 -16.94
CA LEU A 143 -8.08 0.46 -17.05
C LEU A 143 -8.82 1.18 -18.20
N LYS A 144 -9.03 0.50 -19.34
CA LYS A 144 -9.86 1.01 -20.44
C LYS A 144 -11.31 1.21 -20.05
N ASP A 145 -11.86 0.32 -19.23
CA ASP A 145 -13.24 0.48 -18.77
C ASP A 145 -13.37 1.60 -17.73
N ASN A 146 -12.40 1.71 -16.82
CA ASN A 146 -12.33 2.81 -15.85
C ASN A 146 -12.22 4.17 -16.55
N LEU A 147 -11.40 4.29 -17.60
CA LEU A 147 -11.26 5.53 -18.38
C LEU A 147 -12.59 6.04 -18.97
N LYS A 148 -13.51 5.16 -19.36
CA LYS A 148 -14.83 5.57 -19.90
C LYS A 148 -15.72 6.24 -18.85
N ASN A 149 -15.53 5.89 -17.58
CA ASN A 149 -16.39 6.29 -16.47
C ASN A 149 -15.74 7.32 -15.54
N GLU A 150 -14.41 7.52 -15.64
CA GLU A 150 -13.70 8.56 -14.91
C GLU A 150 -14.13 9.94 -15.40
N ASN A 151 -14.31 10.88 -14.47
CA ASN A 151 -14.75 12.26 -14.76
C ASN A 151 -13.72 13.30 -14.31
N ASN A 152 -12.77 12.92 -13.46
CA ASN A 152 -11.67 13.76 -13.04
C ASN A 152 -10.60 13.82 -14.13
N GLU A 153 -10.37 15.01 -14.70
CA GLU A 153 -9.44 15.20 -15.81
C GLU A 153 -7.99 14.86 -15.45
N THR A 154 -7.58 15.03 -14.18
CA THR A 154 -6.25 14.63 -13.71
C THR A 154 -6.09 13.11 -13.79
N VAL A 155 -7.07 12.36 -13.27
CA VAL A 155 -7.04 10.90 -13.28
C VAL A 155 -7.18 10.36 -14.72
N LYS A 156 -8.02 10.97 -15.57
CA LYS A 156 -8.09 10.61 -17.00
C LYS A 156 -6.77 10.77 -17.72
N SER A 157 -6.09 11.89 -17.50
CA SER A 157 -4.80 12.18 -18.14
C SER A 157 -3.76 11.13 -17.72
N PHE A 158 -3.73 10.79 -16.43
CA PHE A 158 -2.86 9.74 -15.90
C PHE A 158 -3.20 8.35 -16.45
N LEU A 159 -4.49 7.99 -16.54
CA LEU A 159 -4.94 6.73 -17.14
C LEU A 159 -4.49 6.58 -18.60
N LEU A 160 -4.56 7.66 -19.38
CA LEU A 160 -4.13 7.65 -20.78
C LEU A 160 -2.63 7.42 -20.92
N GLU A 161 -1.81 8.09 -20.08
CA GLU A 161 -0.37 7.87 -20.02
C GLU A 161 -0.05 6.41 -19.66
N VAL A 162 -0.63 5.91 -18.57
CA VAL A 162 -0.43 4.53 -18.13
C VAL A 162 -0.88 3.52 -19.19
N LEU A 163 -2.00 3.76 -19.88
CA LEU A 163 -2.48 2.89 -20.95
C LEU A 163 -1.53 2.86 -22.16
N ASP A 164 -0.94 3.99 -22.54
CA ASP A 164 0.06 4.03 -23.62
C ASP A 164 1.31 3.22 -23.23
N ASP A 165 1.80 3.40 -22.00
CA ASP A 165 2.95 2.68 -21.47
C ASP A 165 2.72 1.15 -21.47
N VAL A 166 1.65 0.68 -20.83
CA VAL A 166 1.38 -0.78 -20.71
C VAL A 166 1.03 -1.43 -22.05
N GLU A 167 0.44 -0.69 -23.00
CA GLU A 167 0.19 -1.20 -24.35
C GLU A 167 1.47 -1.25 -25.19
N SER A 168 2.41 -0.35 -24.93
CA SER A 168 3.71 -0.37 -25.60
C SER A 168 4.58 -1.54 -25.14
N ASP A 169 4.56 -1.84 -23.84
CA ASP A 169 5.29 -2.96 -23.24
C ASP A 169 4.72 -4.34 -23.62
N ALA A 170 3.45 -4.40 -24.02
CA ALA A 170 2.78 -5.63 -24.44
C ALA A 170 3.05 -6.02 -25.92
N ARG A 171 3.74 -5.19 -26.69
CA ARG A 171 4.04 -5.39 -28.13
C ARG A 171 5.42 -6.01 -28.36
#